data_AF-A0A240AD81-F1
#
_entry.id   AF-A0A240AD81-F1
#
_cell.length_a   1.000
_cell.length_b   1.000
_cell.length_c   1.000
_cell.angle_alpha   90.00
_cell.angle_beta   90.00
_cell.angle_gamma   90.00
#
_symmetry.space_group_name_H-M   'P 1'
#
loop_
_entity.id
_entity.type
_entity.pdbx_description
1 polymer ?
#
loop_
_entity_poly.entity_id
_entity_poly.type
_entity_poly.pdbx_seq_one_letter_code
_entity_poly.pdbx_strand_id
1 'polypeptide(L)'
;MPVDCYIVYEDNYPSTDEIKVLYDPNQLMLHYQKKDLGLTTEQFYESALDSCWFIFQYDHIVGRNQFLWTSKMIDKALDHMIIVLLHKHYPQKAILGKKAAHHLPIDIYDVLIQINDLNNSETHKDAVSLFMQLYRDEVVTYVEDTWVKGFEHVYQYLLTKYT
;
A
#
# COMPACT_ATOMS: atom_id res chain seq x y z
N MET A 1 25.99 -18.29 -7.31
CA MET A 1 24.98 -17.23 -7.46
C MET A 1 24.44 -17.35 -8.88
N PRO A 2 23.15 -17.65 -9.07
CA PRO A 2 22.56 -17.66 -10.41
C PRO A 2 22.58 -16.27 -11.02
N VAL A 3 22.73 -16.18 -12.34
CA VAL A 3 22.68 -14.94 -13.10
C VAL A 3 21.56 -15.08 -14.11
N ASP A 4 20.62 -14.15 -14.06
CA ASP A 4 19.54 -14.03 -15.03
C ASP A 4 19.90 -12.97 -16.07
N CYS A 5 19.77 -13.33 -17.35
CA CYS A 5 20.06 -12.44 -18.48
C CYS A 5 18.77 -12.13 -19.23
N TYR A 6 18.53 -10.85 -19.47
CA TYR A 6 17.35 -10.36 -20.19
C TYR A 6 17.79 -9.51 -21.39
N ILE A 7 17.00 -9.58 -22.47
CA ILE A 7 17.13 -8.67 -23.62
C ILE A 7 15.94 -7.73 -23.55
N VAL A 8 16.22 -6.43 -23.50
CA VAL A 8 15.21 -5.37 -23.42
C VAL A 8 15.42 -4.39 -24.57
N TYR A 9 14.33 -3.81 -25.06
CA TYR A 9 14.38 -2.70 -26.00
C TYR A 9 14.60 -1.38 -25.24
N GLU A 10 15.16 -0.38 -25.92
CA GLU A 10 15.45 0.94 -25.35
C GLU A 10 14.21 1.59 -24.71
N ASP A 11 13.07 1.53 -25.39
CA ASP A 11 11.78 2.05 -24.89
C ASP A 11 11.24 1.33 -23.63
N ASN A 12 11.88 0.22 -23.25
CA ASN A 12 11.46 -0.66 -22.15
C ASN A 12 12.55 -0.85 -21.10
N TYR A 13 13.51 0.08 -21.00
CA TYR A 13 14.48 0.04 -19.90
C TYR A 13 13.76 0.07 -18.54
N PRO A 14 14.22 -0.75 -17.56
CA PRO A 14 13.67 -0.69 -16.22
C PRO A 14 13.93 0.70 -15.66
N SER A 15 12.87 1.44 -15.33
CA SER A 15 13.01 2.85 -14.93
C SER A 15 13.41 3.02 -13.46
N THR A 16 13.37 1.97 -12.64
CA THR A 16 13.56 2.06 -11.19
C THR A 16 14.81 1.36 -10.66
N ASP A 17 15.56 0.70 -11.53
CA ASP A 17 16.68 -0.15 -11.14
C ASP A 17 17.98 0.65 -11.13
N GLU A 18 18.92 0.23 -10.28
CA GLU A 18 20.27 0.76 -10.36
C GLU A 18 21.03 0.03 -11.47
N ILE A 19 21.45 0.78 -12.50
CA ILE A 19 22.14 0.20 -13.65
C ILE A 19 23.64 0.49 -13.55
N LYS A 20 24.43 -0.59 -13.51
CA LYS A 20 25.87 -0.52 -13.74
C LYS A 20 26.17 -0.88 -15.20
N VAL A 21 26.65 0.10 -15.96
CA VAL A 21 27.02 -0.10 -17.37
C VAL A 21 28.33 -0.88 -17.45
N LEU A 22 28.29 -2.06 -18.08
CA LEU A 22 29.49 -2.89 -18.31
C LEU A 22 30.11 -2.64 -19.70
N TYR A 23 29.28 -2.33 -20.69
CA TYR A 23 29.70 -2.06 -22.08
C TYR A 23 28.64 -1.22 -22.79
N ASP A 24 29.01 -0.02 -23.26
CA ASP A 24 28.13 0.91 -23.99
C ASP A 24 28.95 1.82 -24.94
N PRO A 25 29.41 1.31 -26.09
CA PRO A 25 30.29 2.07 -26.99
C PRO A 25 29.57 3.26 -27.66
N ASN A 26 28.24 3.22 -27.75
CA ASN A 26 27.42 4.25 -28.38
C ASN A 26 26.81 5.23 -27.38
N GLN A 27 27.10 5.07 -26.08
CA GLN A 27 26.62 5.92 -24.99
C GLN A 27 25.08 6.01 -24.89
N LEU A 28 24.38 4.93 -25.24
CA LEU A 28 22.91 4.87 -25.19
C LEU A 28 22.36 5.04 -23.76
N MET A 29 23.15 4.67 -22.74
CA MET A 29 22.75 4.76 -21.33
C MET A 29 23.06 6.12 -20.70
N LEU A 30 23.65 7.08 -21.43
CA LEU A 30 24.06 8.38 -20.89
C LEU A 30 22.91 9.17 -20.24
N HIS A 31 21.70 9.01 -20.79
CA HIS A 31 20.50 9.72 -20.34
C HIS A 31 19.62 8.89 -19.42
N TYR A 32 20.04 7.68 -19.05
CA TYR A 32 19.29 6.86 -18.12
C TYR A 32 19.22 7.57 -16.76
N GLN A 33 18.02 7.92 -16.33
CA GLN A 33 17.75 8.46 -15.01
C GLN A 33 16.84 7.50 -14.27
N LYS A 34 17.33 6.99 -13.15
CA LYS A 34 16.54 6.19 -12.24
C LYS A 34 15.38 7.03 -11.73
N LYS A 35 14.15 6.57 -11.98
CA LYS A 35 12.92 7.10 -11.41
C LYS A 35 12.91 6.85 -9.91
N ASP A 36 12.52 7.88 -9.16
CA ASP A 36 12.35 7.78 -7.72
C ASP A 36 11.23 6.78 -7.38
N LEU A 37 11.45 6.02 -6.31
CA LEU A 37 10.46 5.11 -5.72
C LEU A 37 9.71 5.77 -4.54
N GLY A 38 9.98 7.06 -4.31
CA GLY A 38 9.16 7.94 -3.51
C GLY A 38 7.74 8.07 -4.04
N LEU A 39 6.82 8.41 -3.14
CA LEU A 39 5.44 8.69 -3.46
C LEU A 39 5.28 10.17 -3.85
N THR A 40 4.54 10.47 -4.91
CA THR A 40 4.09 11.85 -5.12
C THR A 40 2.98 12.19 -4.12
N THR A 41 2.76 13.49 -3.89
CA THR A 41 1.66 13.98 -3.03
C THR A 41 0.29 13.49 -3.51
N GLU A 42 0.06 13.43 -4.82
CA GLU A 42 -1.19 12.92 -5.40
C GLU A 42 -1.37 11.42 -5.12
N GLN A 43 -0.32 10.62 -5.34
CA GLN A 43 -0.35 9.18 -5.04
C GLN A 43 -0.55 8.89 -3.55
N PHE A 44 0.00 9.76 -2.69
CA PHE A 44 -0.24 9.70 -1.25
C PHE A 44 -1.73 9.92 -0.94
N TYR A 45 -2.34 10.96 -1.49
CA TYR A 45 -3.76 11.26 -1.28
C TYR A 45 -4.67 10.16 -1.80
N GLU A 46 -4.40 9.65 -3.00
CA GLU A 46 -5.14 8.52 -3.55
C GLU A 46 -5.04 7.30 -2.64
N SER A 47 -3.84 6.97 -2.16
CA SER A 47 -3.66 5.81 -1.26
C SER A 47 -4.31 6.02 0.11
N ALA A 48 -4.23 7.23 0.67
CA ALA A 48 -4.91 7.55 1.92
C ALA A 48 -6.43 7.38 1.79
N LEU A 49 -7.04 7.89 0.71
CA LEU A 49 -8.47 7.75 0.46
C LEU A 49 -8.86 6.29 0.18
N ASP A 50 -8.12 5.60 -0.68
CA ASP A 50 -8.43 4.24 -1.10
C ASP A 50 -8.33 3.23 0.05
N SER A 51 -7.38 3.43 0.97
CA SER A 51 -7.23 2.58 2.16
C SER A 51 -8.52 2.51 3.00
N CYS A 52 -9.28 3.60 3.09
CA CYS A 52 -10.55 3.66 3.79
C CYS A 52 -11.73 3.28 2.87
N TRP A 53 -11.70 3.73 1.62
CA TRP A 53 -12.76 3.46 0.64
C TRP A 53 -12.99 1.97 0.39
N PHE A 54 -11.93 1.16 0.34
CA PHE A 54 -12.09 -0.29 0.18
C PHE A 54 -12.71 -0.96 1.41
N ILE A 55 -12.46 -0.47 2.63
CA ILE A 55 -13.17 -0.96 3.83
C ILE A 55 -14.65 -0.55 3.81
N PHE A 56 -14.95 0.65 3.31
CA PHE A 56 -16.34 1.06 3.08
C PHE A 56 -17.06 0.13 2.08
N GLN A 57 -16.39 -0.25 0.99
CA GLN A 57 -16.95 -1.25 0.05
C GLN A 57 -17.15 -2.62 0.70
N TYR A 58 -16.18 -3.08 1.50
CA TYR A 58 -16.32 -4.30 2.31
C TYR A 58 -17.59 -4.27 3.17
N ASP A 59 -17.87 -3.13 3.83
CA ASP A 59 -19.01 -2.96 4.72
C ASP A 59 -20.36 -3.21 4.01
N HIS A 60 -20.46 -2.81 2.75
CA HIS A 60 -21.65 -2.98 1.93
C HIS A 60 -21.89 -4.43 1.45
N ILE A 61 -20.85 -5.26 1.42
CA ILE A 61 -20.90 -6.62 0.87
C ILE A 61 -20.78 -7.71 1.93
N VAL A 62 -20.26 -7.40 3.12
CA VAL A 62 -19.97 -8.38 4.17
C VAL A 62 -21.21 -9.21 4.57
N GLY A 63 -22.39 -8.60 4.60
CA GLY A 63 -23.66 -9.29 4.93
C GLY A 63 -24.22 -10.16 3.80
N ARG A 64 -23.58 -10.20 2.63
CA ARG A 64 -24.07 -10.90 1.42
C ARG A 64 -23.34 -12.21 1.15
N ASN A 65 -22.48 -12.67 2.07
CA ASN A 65 -21.67 -13.90 1.93
C ASN A 65 -20.77 -13.93 0.68
N GLN A 66 -20.33 -12.75 0.21
CA GLN A 66 -19.47 -12.62 -0.98
C GLN A 66 -17.99 -12.72 -0.60
N PHE A 67 -17.58 -13.82 0.05
CA PHE A 67 -16.29 -13.93 0.74
C PHE A 67 -15.06 -13.63 -0.13
N LEU A 68 -15.04 -14.05 -1.41
CA LEU A 68 -13.95 -13.71 -2.33
C LEU A 68 -13.82 -12.21 -2.57
N TRP A 69 -14.97 -11.51 -2.63
CA TRP A 69 -14.98 -10.06 -2.78
C TRP A 69 -14.61 -9.37 -1.47
N THR A 70 -15.17 -9.84 -0.36
CA THR A 70 -14.79 -9.43 1.00
C THR A 70 -13.27 -9.42 1.20
N SER A 71 -12.61 -10.55 0.93
CA SER A 71 -11.15 -10.65 1.11
C SER A 71 -10.36 -9.78 0.15
N LYS A 72 -10.84 -9.62 -1.09
CA LYS A 72 -10.24 -8.71 -2.07
C LYS A 72 -10.33 -7.24 -1.64
N MET A 73 -11.40 -6.82 -0.96
CA MET A 73 -11.53 -5.45 -0.48
C MET A 73 -10.56 -5.18 0.68
N ILE A 74 -10.42 -6.11 1.61
CA ILE A 74 -9.44 -6.01 2.70
C ILE A 74 -8.02 -5.95 2.14
N ASP A 75 -7.70 -6.82 1.16
CA ASP A 75 -6.36 -6.87 0.56
C ASP A 75 -5.97 -5.56 -0.13
N LYS A 76 -6.92 -4.96 -0.87
CA LYS A 76 -6.74 -3.65 -1.48
C LYS A 76 -6.59 -2.53 -0.45
N ALA A 77 -7.45 -2.52 0.58
CA ALA A 77 -7.33 -1.55 1.67
C ALA A 77 -5.93 -1.63 2.33
N LEU A 78 -5.44 -2.85 2.54
CA LEU A 78 -4.13 -3.14 3.11
C LEU A 78 -2.99 -2.67 2.20
N ASP A 79 -3.08 -2.90 0.88
CA ASP A 79 -2.09 -2.41 -0.10
C ASP A 79 -1.90 -0.89 0.02
N HIS A 80 -3.00 -0.14 0.06
CA HIS A 80 -2.96 1.32 0.14
C HIS A 80 -2.53 1.82 1.52
N MET A 81 -2.97 1.17 2.60
CA MET A 81 -2.54 1.52 3.96
C MET A 81 -1.02 1.34 4.13
N ILE A 82 -0.45 0.25 3.59
CA ILE A 82 0.99 0.02 3.64
C ILE A 82 1.76 1.13 2.91
N ILE A 83 1.27 1.59 1.77
CA ILE A 83 1.86 2.72 1.04
C ILE A 83 1.88 3.99 1.91
N VAL A 84 0.78 4.29 2.58
CA VAL A 84 0.65 5.46 3.49
C VAL A 84 1.62 5.34 4.67
N LEU A 85 1.69 4.18 5.31
CA LEU A 85 2.62 3.92 6.41
C LEU A 85 4.08 4.00 5.95
N LEU A 86 4.41 3.47 4.78
CA LEU A 86 5.76 3.59 4.23
C LEU A 86 6.09 5.04 3.86
N HIS A 87 5.13 5.85 3.41
CA HIS A 87 5.37 7.27 3.18
C HIS A 87 5.80 7.99 4.48
N LYS A 88 5.21 7.60 5.62
CA LYS A 88 5.58 8.11 6.96
C LYS A 88 6.96 7.62 7.44
N HIS A 89 7.24 6.32 7.29
CA HIS A 89 8.40 5.69 7.95
C HIS A 89 9.59 5.37 7.03
N TYR A 90 9.36 5.22 5.72
CA TYR A 90 10.35 4.80 4.73
C TYR A 90 10.03 5.39 3.32
N PRO A 91 9.94 6.73 3.19
CA PRO A 91 9.37 7.41 2.02
C PRO A 91 10.06 7.07 0.70
N GLN A 92 11.36 6.84 0.71
CA GLN A 92 12.20 6.58 -0.47
C GLN A 92 11.79 5.35 -1.30
N LYS A 93 10.99 4.44 -0.75
CA LYS A 93 10.49 3.26 -1.48
C LYS A 93 9.01 2.98 -1.19
N ALA A 94 8.25 4.00 -0.82
CA ALA A 94 6.85 3.84 -0.42
C ALA A 94 5.98 3.22 -1.52
N ILE A 95 6.27 3.50 -2.80
CA ILE A 95 5.51 2.95 -3.93
C ILE A 95 5.65 1.43 -4.08
N LEU A 96 6.67 0.82 -3.44
CA LEU A 96 6.85 -0.63 -3.46
C LEU A 96 5.80 -1.38 -2.63
N GLY A 97 5.05 -0.68 -1.76
CA GLY A 97 3.97 -1.25 -0.96
C GLY A 97 4.42 -2.48 -0.16
N LYS A 98 3.65 -3.57 -0.24
CA LYS A 98 3.94 -4.84 0.46
C LYS A 98 5.38 -5.35 0.30
N LYS A 99 6.03 -5.12 -0.84
CA LYS A 99 7.43 -5.54 -1.06
C LYS A 99 8.42 -4.84 -0.12
N ALA A 100 8.10 -3.62 0.32
CA ALA A 100 8.91 -2.85 1.25
C ALA A 100 8.37 -2.84 2.69
N ALA A 101 7.22 -3.48 2.96
CA ALA A 101 6.55 -3.42 4.26
C ALA A 101 7.42 -3.84 5.46
N HIS A 102 8.40 -4.74 5.25
CA HIS A 102 9.36 -5.16 6.28
C HIS A 102 10.30 -4.03 6.78
N HIS A 103 10.28 -2.84 6.14
CA HIS A 103 10.98 -1.65 6.63
C HIS A 103 10.14 -0.81 7.62
N LEU A 104 8.86 -1.13 7.81
CA LEU A 104 8.03 -0.48 8.81
C LEU A 104 8.52 -0.83 10.23
N PRO A 105 8.18 -0.02 11.25
CA PRO A 105 8.31 -0.39 12.64
C PRO A 105 7.75 -1.80 12.90
N ILE A 106 8.45 -2.60 13.71
CA ILE A 106 8.15 -4.04 13.87
C ILE A 106 6.75 -4.28 14.43
N ASP A 107 6.30 -3.43 15.36
CA ASP A 107 4.96 -3.42 15.93
C ASP A 107 3.89 -3.18 14.85
N ILE A 108 4.12 -2.23 13.94
CA ILE A 108 3.22 -1.99 12.80
C ILE A 108 3.24 -3.18 11.84
N TYR A 109 4.43 -3.69 11.50
CA TYR A 109 4.59 -4.79 10.55
C TYR A 109 3.92 -6.08 11.03
N ASP A 110 4.08 -6.44 12.30
CA ASP A 110 3.47 -7.63 12.90
C ASP A 110 1.93 -7.54 12.87
N VAL A 111 1.37 -6.35 13.14
CA VAL A 111 -0.09 -6.12 13.01
C VAL A 111 -0.55 -6.28 11.56
N LEU A 112 0.21 -5.79 10.58
CA LEU A 112 -0.13 -5.95 9.15
C LEU A 112 -0.16 -7.44 8.74
N ILE A 113 0.80 -8.24 9.21
CA ILE A 113 0.80 -9.69 9.00
C ILE A 113 -0.42 -10.33 9.64
N GLN A 114 -0.76 -9.92 10.87
CA GLN A 114 -1.94 -10.44 11.54
C GLN A 114 -3.24 -10.14 10.78
N ILE A 115 -3.43 -8.91 10.24
CA ILE A 115 -4.66 -8.66 9.46
C ILE A 115 -4.67 -9.50 8.16
N ASN A 116 -3.50 -9.72 7.54
CA ASN A 116 -3.38 -10.57 6.36
C ASN A 116 -3.79 -12.02 6.67
N ASP A 117 -3.33 -12.57 7.80
CA ASP A 117 -3.65 -13.96 8.19
C ASP A 117 -5.14 -14.13 8.52
N LEU A 118 -5.76 -13.09 9.10
CA LEU A 118 -7.20 -13.04 9.36
C LEU A 118 -8.03 -12.77 8.10
N ASN A 119 -7.42 -12.38 6.98
CA ASN A 119 -8.13 -12.05 5.74
C ASN A 119 -8.59 -13.32 4.98
N ASN A 120 -9.59 -14.00 5.52
CA ASN A 120 -10.18 -15.20 4.94
C ASN A 120 -11.70 -15.25 5.19
N SER A 121 -12.39 -16.25 4.64
CA SER A 121 -13.85 -16.36 4.69
C SER A 121 -14.44 -16.48 6.10
N GLU A 122 -13.63 -16.79 7.12
CA GLU A 122 -14.10 -17.05 8.48
C GLU A 122 -13.79 -15.87 9.42
N THR A 123 -12.61 -15.27 9.28
CA THR A 123 -12.05 -14.31 10.24
C THR A 123 -11.89 -12.89 9.68
N HIS A 124 -12.42 -12.62 8.47
CA HIS A 124 -12.32 -11.30 7.83
C HIS A 124 -12.87 -10.13 8.68
N LYS A 125 -13.80 -10.38 9.61
CA LYS A 125 -14.31 -9.34 10.53
C LYS A 125 -13.25 -8.90 11.53
N ASP A 126 -12.48 -9.85 12.04
CA ASP A 126 -11.37 -9.58 12.96
C ASP A 126 -10.25 -8.85 12.21
N ALA A 127 -9.99 -9.23 10.95
CA ALA A 127 -9.06 -8.51 10.08
C ALA A 127 -9.43 -7.02 9.93
N VAL A 128 -10.71 -6.72 9.68
CA VAL A 128 -11.18 -5.32 9.55
C VAL A 128 -11.16 -4.59 10.88
N SER A 129 -11.49 -5.25 12.00
CA SER A 129 -11.39 -4.62 13.32
C SER A 129 -9.95 -4.22 13.63
N LEU A 130 -9.01 -5.13 13.43
CA LEU A 130 -7.58 -4.87 13.64
C LEU A 130 -7.02 -3.84 12.64
N PHE A 131 -7.47 -3.88 11.38
CA PHE A 131 -7.16 -2.85 10.39
C PHE A 131 -7.61 -1.47 10.88
N MET A 132 -8.85 -1.33 11.37
CA MET A 132 -9.39 -0.04 11.82
C MET A 132 -8.74 0.45 13.12
N GLN A 133 -8.29 -0.45 14.00
CA GLN A 133 -7.47 -0.10 15.16
C GLN A 133 -6.11 0.46 14.72
N LEU A 134 -5.38 -0.26 13.85
CA LEU A 134 -4.11 0.24 13.31
C LEU A 134 -4.29 1.56 12.56
N TYR A 135 -5.40 1.68 11.81
CA TYR A 135 -5.73 2.90 11.08
C TYR A 135 -5.89 4.10 12.01
N ARG A 136 -6.64 3.93 13.11
CA ARG A 136 -6.82 4.95 14.15
C ARG A 136 -5.49 5.40 14.73
N ASP A 137 -4.63 4.43 15.06
CA ASP A 137 -3.43 4.68 15.84
C ASP A 137 -2.30 5.28 14.98
N GLU A 138 -2.14 4.81 13.75
CA GLU A 138 -0.98 5.15 12.91
C GLU A 138 -1.27 6.05 11.72
N VAL A 139 -2.49 5.99 11.18
CA VAL A 139 -2.84 6.61 9.90
C VAL A 139 -3.63 7.91 10.10
N VAL A 140 -4.67 7.91 10.94
CA VAL A 140 -5.59 9.07 11.10
C VAL A 140 -4.84 10.36 11.36
N THR A 141 -3.97 10.39 12.38
CA THR A 141 -3.20 11.60 12.75
C THR A 141 -2.26 12.08 11.65
N TYR A 142 -1.81 11.17 10.77
CA TYR A 142 -0.93 11.49 9.66
C TYR A 142 -1.69 12.02 8.44
N VAL A 143 -2.95 11.62 8.25
CA VAL A 143 -3.77 12.00 7.08
C VAL A 143 -4.80 13.08 7.37
N GLU A 144 -4.99 13.49 8.63
CA GLU A 144 -6.00 14.46 9.07
C GLU A 144 -5.91 15.82 8.35
N ASP A 145 -4.71 16.27 8.00
CA ASP A 145 -4.51 17.53 7.26
C ASP A 145 -4.82 17.41 5.75
N THR A 146 -4.98 16.19 5.25
CA THR A 146 -5.04 15.88 3.81
C THR A 146 -6.32 15.17 3.39
N TRP A 147 -7.22 14.91 4.35
CA TRP A 147 -8.49 14.28 4.07
C TRP A 147 -9.45 15.21 3.31
N VAL A 148 -10.19 14.64 2.37
CA VAL A 148 -11.15 15.39 1.55
C VAL A 148 -12.43 15.59 2.35
N LYS A 149 -12.82 16.87 2.50
CA LYS A 149 -14.07 17.27 3.15
C LYS A 149 -15.25 16.35 2.76
N GLY A 150 -15.83 15.68 3.74
CA GLY A 150 -16.93 14.74 3.61
C GLY A 150 -16.51 13.27 3.70
N PHE A 151 -15.29 12.92 3.29
CA PHE A 151 -14.78 11.57 3.53
C PHE A 151 -14.51 11.35 5.03
N GLU A 152 -14.35 12.39 5.86
CA GLU A 152 -14.05 12.20 7.29
C GLU A 152 -15.17 11.41 7.97
N HIS A 153 -16.40 11.65 7.52
CA HIS A 153 -17.57 10.92 7.97
C HIS A 153 -17.50 9.43 7.64
N VAL A 154 -16.83 9.04 6.54
CA VAL A 154 -16.67 7.64 6.15
C VAL A 154 -15.76 6.92 7.12
N TYR A 155 -14.56 7.46 7.39
CA TYR A 155 -13.65 6.77 8.32
C TYR A 155 -14.21 6.80 9.75
N GLN A 156 -14.88 7.88 10.18
CA GLN A 156 -15.53 7.94 11.50
C GLN A 156 -16.66 6.92 11.63
N TYR A 157 -17.47 6.73 10.58
CA TYR A 157 -18.47 5.67 10.51
C TYR A 157 -17.82 4.29 10.66
N LEU A 158 -16.73 4.02 9.92
CA LEU A 158 -16.02 2.76 9.98
C LEU A 158 -15.36 2.50 11.34
N LEU A 159 -14.71 3.52 11.92
CA LEU A 159 -14.14 3.43 13.26
C LEU A 159 -15.21 3.06 14.28
N THR A 160 -16.32 3.81 14.31
CA THR A 160 -17.43 3.54 15.25
C THR A 160 -18.00 2.13 15.12
N LYS A 161 -17.96 1.55 13.92
CA LYS A 161 -18.54 0.24 13.64
C LYS A 161 -17.60 -0.92 13.95
N TYR A 162 -16.29 -0.74 13.77
CA TYR A 162 -15.29 -1.81 13.78
C TYR A 162 -14.27 -1.74 14.92
N THR A 163 -14.28 -0.67 15.72
CA THR A 163 -13.47 -0.53 16.96
C THR A 163 -14.38 -0.38 18.17
#